data_AF-F7S7Z5-F1
#
_entry.id   AF-F7S7Z5-F1
#
_cell.length_a   1.000
_cell.length_b   1.000
_cell.length_c   1.000
_cell.angle_alpha   90.00
_cell.angle_beta   90.00
_cell.angle_gamma   90.00
#
_symmetry.space_group_name_H-M   'P 1'
#
loop_
_entity.id
_entity.type
_entity.pdbx_description
1 polymer ?
#
loop_
_entity_poly.entity_id
_entity_poly.type
_entity_poly.pdbx_seq_one_letter_code
_entity_poly.pdbx_strand_id
1 'polypeptide(L)' 'AEEVLEGRCRRLIFFEDPHVAREHEADIQLLERATRFAPDGCLCINDTASAEFWTSGFGALVQG' A
#
# COMPACT_ATOMS: atom_id res chain seq x y z
N ALA A 1 -9.60 4.54 2.44
CA ALA A 1 -9.67 5.04 1.05
C ALA A 1 -9.59 6.56 0.98
N GLU A 2 -10.28 7.27 1.88
CA GLU A 2 -10.28 8.74 2.00
C GLU A 2 -8.88 9.38 1.91
N GLU A 3 -7.93 8.98 2.76
CA GLU A 3 -6.55 9.50 2.71
C GLU A 3 -5.85 9.35 1.34
N VAL A 4 -6.18 8.31 0.57
CA VAL A 4 -5.65 8.07 -0.77
C VAL A 4 -6.28 9.03 -1.78
N LEU A 5 -7.60 9.20 -1.70
CA LEU A 5 -8.35 10.08 -2.59
C LEU A 5 -8.04 11.55 -2.35
N GLU A 6 -7.72 11.92 -1.11
CA GLU A 6 -7.33 13.28 -0.73
C GLU A 6 -5.83 13.55 -0.93
N GLY A 7 -5.07 12.61 -1.51
CA GLY A 7 -3.65 12.77 -1.80
C GLY A 7 -2.74 12.79 -0.56
N ARG A 8 -3.28 12.45 0.61
CA ARG A 8 -2.53 12.38 1.87
C ARG A 8 -1.77 11.07 2.05
N CYS A 9 -2.13 10.05 1.27
CA CYS A 9 -1.43 8.77 1.21
C CYS A 9 -0.62 8.65 -0.09
N ARG A 10 0.71 8.47 0.06
CA ARG A 10 1.63 8.28 -1.07
C ARG A 10 1.93 6.81 -1.38
N ARG A 11 1.76 5.92 -0.39
CA ARG A 11 2.08 4.50 -0.50
C ARG A 11 1.08 3.69 0.31
N LEU A 12 0.51 2.68 -0.33
CA LEU A 12 -0.35 1.68 0.27
C LEU A 12 0.40 0.35 0.20
N ILE A 13 0.68 -0.24 1.36
CA ILE A 13 1.31 -1.57 1.48
C ILE A 13 0.32 -2.46 2.21
N PHE A 14 -0.01 -3.61 1.63
CA PHE A 14 -0.76 -4.65 2.32
C PHE A 14 -0.04 -5.98 2.20
N PHE A 15 -0.02 -6.75 3.29
CA PHE A 15 0.52 -8.10 3.32
C PHE A 15 -0.63 -9.07 3.49
N GLU A 16 -0.84 -9.91 2.49
CA GLU A 16 -1.86 -10.96 2.55
C GLU A 16 -1.28 -12.23 3.17
N ASP A 17 -2.03 -12.87 4.07
CA ASP A 17 -1.78 -14.26 4.45
C ASP A 17 -2.59 -15.18 3.51
N PRO A 18 -1.94 -15.95 2.63
CA PRO A 18 -2.63 -16.81 1.67
C PRO A 18 -3.42 -17.96 2.33
N HIS A 19 -3.20 -18.23 3.62
CA HIS A 19 -3.85 -19.33 4.35
C HIS A 19 -5.11 -18.90 5.12
N VAL A 20 -5.41 -17.60 5.19
CA VAL A 20 -6.58 -17.07 5.91
C VAL A 20 -7.66 -16.62 4.92
N ALA A 21 -8.92 -16.92 5.23
CA ALA A 21 -10.04 -16.48 4.41
C ALA A 21 -10.12 -14.94 4.37
N ARG A 22 -10.33 -14.39 3.17
CA ARG A 22 -10.29 -12.94 2.89
C ARG A 22 -11.56 -12.22 3.36
N GLU A 23 -11.74 -12.05 4.67
CA GLU A 23 -12.85 -11.28 5.24
C GLU A 23 -12.84 -9.79 4.84
N HIS A 24 -11.69 -9.29 4.37
CA HIS A 24 -11.47 -7.88 4.01
C HIS A 24 -11.21 -7.66 2.50
N GLU A 25 -11.51 -8.65 1.66
CA GLU A 25 -11.23 -8.58 0.21
C GLU A 25 -11.83 -7.33 -0.44
N ALA A 26 -13.09 -7.03 -0.10
CA ALA A 26 -13.80 -5.86 -0.63
C ALA A 26 -13.11 -4.54 -0.25
N ASP A 27 -12.59 -4.45 0.98
CA ASP A 27 -11.90 -3.26 1.48
C ASP A 27 -10.53 -3.09 0.81
N ILE A 28 -9.78 -4.19 0.63
CA ILE A 28 -8.50 -4.19 -0.10
C ILE A 28 -8.73 -3.72 -1.54
N GLN A 29 -9.71 -4.29 -2.25
CA GLN A 29 -10.04 -3.88 -3.61
C GLN A 29 -10.51 -2.42 -3.68
N LEU A 30 -11.23 -1.94 -2.67
CA LEU A 30 -11.64 -0.54 -2.58
C LEU A 30 -10.41 0.38 -2.45
N LEU A 31 -9.43 0.00 -1.62
CA LEU A 31 -8.18 0.73 -1.45
C LEU A 31 -7.33 0.71 -2.72
N GLU A 32 -7.15 -0.45 -3.35
CA GLU A 32 -6.44 -0.59 -4.63
C GLU A 32 -7.08 0.30 -5.70
N ARG A 33 -8.40 0.29 -5.80
CA ARG A 33 -9.13 1.15 -6.74
C ARG A 33 -8.91 2.62 -6.44
N ALA A 34 -8.94 3.03 -5.17
CA ALA A 34 -8.68 4.41 -4.78
C ALA A 34 -7.29 4.89 -5.23
N THR A 35 -6.26 4.02 -5.20
CA THR A 35 -4.91 4.42 -5.65
C THR A 35 -4.86 4.84 -7.13
N ARG A 36 -5.76 4.30 -7.97
CA ARG A 36 -5.89 4.68 -9.39
C ARG A 36 -6.43 6.09 -9.60
N PHE A 37 -7.06 6.67 -8.58
CA PHE A 37 -7.67 8.01 -8.63
C PHE A 37 -6.97 9.01 -7.71
N ALA A 38 -5.84 8.65 -7.11
CA ALA A 38 -5.08 9.53 -6.24
C ALA A 38 -4.52 10.74 -7.04
N PRO A 39 -4.79 11.99 -6.63
CA PRO A 39 -4.41 13.20 -7.38
C PRO A 39 -2.91 13.32 -7.68
N ASP A 40 -2.07 12.90 -6.72
CA ASP A 40 -0.60 12.91 -6.82
C ASP A 40 -0.02 11.51 -7.04
N GLY A 41 -0.88 10.54 -7.34
CA GLY A 41 -0.55 9.12 -7.37
C GLY A 41 -0.38 8.52 -5.97
N CYS A 42 -0.59 7.21 -5.89
CA CYS A 42 -0.31 6.42 -4.71
C CYS A 42 0.22 5.06 -5.16
N LEU A 43 1.43 4.70 -4.71
CA LEU A 43 2.02 3.40 -5.04
C LEU A 43 1.33 2.31 -4.21
N CYS A 44 0.74 1.34 -4.89
CA CYS A 44 0.17 0.15 -4.26
C CYS A 44 1.17 -1.01 -4.35
N ILE A 45 1.47 -1.64 -3.20
CA ILE A 45 2.42 -2.75 -3.07
C ILE A 45 1.72 -3.90 -2.37
N ASN A 46 1.75 -5.07 -3.00
CA ASN A 46 1.11 -6.30 -2.51
C ASN A 46 2.03 -7.53 -2.55
N ASP A 47 3.30 -7.34 -2.91
CA ASP A 47 4.31 -8.39 -2.90
C ASP A 47 5.42 -8.08 -1.90
N THR A 48 5.93 -9.15 -1.28
CA THR A 48 6.94 -9.04 -0.22
C THR A 48 8.25 -8.44 -0.73
N ALA A 49 8.69 -8.76 -1.95
CA ALA A 49 9.97 -8.28 -2.47
C ALA A 49 9.98 -6.76 -2.66
N SER A 50 8.93 -6.20 -3.26
CA SER A 50 8.76 -4.76 -3.40
C SER A 50 8.61 -4.09 -2.04
N ALA A 51 7.87 -4.68 -1.11
CA ALA A 51 7.68 -4.12 0.22
C ALA A 51 9.00 -4.09 1.03
N GLU A 52 9.81 -5.15 0.94
CA GLU A 52 11.14 -5.24 1.54
C GLU A 52 12.09 -4.21 0.93
N PHE A 53 12.10 -4.04 -0.40
CA PHE A 53 12.88 -3.02 -1.07
C PHE A 53 12.56 -1.62 -0.54
N TRP A 54 11.27 -1.29 -0.42
CA TRP A 54 10.83 0.02 0.07
C TRP A 54 11.11 0.23 1.55
N THR A 55 10.94 -0.79 2.39
CA THR A 55 11.16 -0.69 3.84
C THR A 55 12.65 -0.66 4.20
N SER A 56 13.48 -1.49 3.55
CA SER A 56 14.93 -1.51 3.77
C SER A 56 15.61 -0.23 3.26
N GLY A 57 15.25 0.24 2.06
CA GLY A 57 15.78 1.48 1.49
C GLY A 57 15.40 2.71 2.31
N PHE A 58 14.18 2.76 2.86
CA PHE A 58 13.74 3.86 3.72
C PHE A 58 14.37 3.79 5.12
N GLY A 59 14.58 2.59 5.67
CA GLY A 59 15.29 2.40 6.94
C GLY A 59 16.70 2.98 6.93
N ALA A 60 17.41 2.88 5.80
CA ALA A 60 18.73 3.49 5.62
C ALA A 60 18.69 5.04 5.57
N LEU A 61 17.60 5.63 5.09
CA LEU A 61 17.42 7.08 4.99
C LEU A 61 16.96 7.73 6.31
N VAL A 62 16.32 6.98 7.19
CA VAL A 62 15.81 7.47 8.49
C VAL A 62 16.85 7.35 9.62
N GLN A 63 17.87 6.50 9.45
CA GLN A 63 18.96 6.33 10.42
C GLN A 63 20.23 7.16 10.09
N GLY A 64 20.17 8.02 9.07
CA GLY A 64 21.25 8.93 8.67
C GLY A 64 21.04 10.36 9.15
#